data_AF-A0A0K2RCM1-F1
#
_entry.id   AF-A0A0K2RCM1-F1
#
_cell.length_a   1.000
_cell.length_b   1.000
_cell.length_c   1.000
_cell.angle_alpha   90.00
_cell.angle_beta   90.00
_cell.angle_gamma   90.00
#
_symmetry.space_group_name_H-M   'P 1'
#
loop_
_entity.id
_entity.type
_entity.pdbx_description
1 polymer ?
#
loop_
_entity_poly.entity_id
_entity_poly.type
_entity_poly.pdbx_seq_one_letter_code
_entity_poly.pdbx_strand_id
1 'polypeptide(L)'
;MVDAKRFRVLLEEERDRKVALLKALLGDITSVNVARQDANVDDEHDPEGSTIAFELSQASALMEQSRVGLEQIEAALLRIANGSYGLCAVCASPSRRVAWRQGLGLRIA
;
A
#
# COMPACT_ATOMS: atom_id res chain seq x y z
N MET A 1 15.64 21.73 -10.74
CA MET A 1 15.18 21.51 -9.36
C MET A 1 13.91 20.68 -9.46
N VAL A 2 13.88 19.47 -8.89
CA VAL A 2 12.69 18.59 -8.95
C VAL A 2 11.49 19.37 -8.39
N ASP A 3 10.36 19.35 -9.09
CA ASP A 3 9.14 20.05 -8.68
C ASP A 3 8.48 19.32 -7.50
N ALA A 4 9.12 19.42 -6.33
CA ALA A 4 8.71 18.75 -5.11
C ALA A 4 7.28 19.13 -4.68
N LYS A 5 6.79 20.30 -5.11
CA LYS A 5 5.40 20.72 -4.91
C LYS A 5 4.45 19.87 -5.75
N ARG A 6 4.74 19.66 -7.03
CA ARG A 6 3.97 18.74 -7.89
C ARG A 6 4.00 17.29 -7.39
N PHE A 7 5.17 16.79 -6.99
CA PHE A 7 5.27 15.43 -6.44
C PHE A 7 4.51 15.25 -5.13
N ARG A 8 4.45 16.28 -4.28
CA ARG A 8 3.64 16.25 -3.06
C ARG A 8 2.17 16.04 -3.36
N VAL A 9 1.61 16.84 -4.27
CA VAL A 9 0.20 16.74 -4.65
C VAL A 9 -0.12 15.35 -5.18
N LEU A 10 0.71 14.81 -6.09
CA LEU A 10 0.52 13.46 -6.62
C LEU A 10 0.59 12.38 -5.52
N LEU A 11 1.53 12.49 -4.58
CA LEU A 11 1.65 11.55 -3.47
C LEU A 11 0.48 11.64 -2.48
N GLU A 12 -0.05 12.83 -2.24
CA GLU A 12 -1.25 13.04 -1.42
C GLU A 12 -2.48 12.40 -2.07
N GLU A 13 -2.68 12.58 -3.37
CA GLU A 13 -3.76 11.94 -4.12
C GLU A 13 -3.64 10.41 -4.12
N GLU A 14 -2.44 9.87 -4.30
CA GLU A 14 -2.20 8.41 -4.24
C GLU A 14 -2.39 7.85 -2.83
N ARG A 15 -1.98 8.60 -1.79
CA ARG A 15 -2.23 8.25 -0.38
C ARG A 15 -3.73 8.13 -0.14
N ASP A 16 -4.50 9.14 -0.53
CA ASP A 16 -5.94 9.19 -0.28
C ASP A 16 -6.67 8.06 -1.02
N ARG A 17 -6.27 7.76 -2.26
CA ARG A 17 -6.78 6.61 -3.01
C ARG A 17 -6.48 5.27 -2.32
N LYS A 18 -5.26 5.06 -1.83
CA LYS A 18 -4.88 3.84 -1.10
C LYS A 18 -5.61 3.69 0.23
N VAL A 19 -5.78 4.79 0.97
CA VAL A 19 -6.54 4.78 2.23
C VAL A 19 -8.00 4.41 1.96
N ALA A 20 -8.61 4.95 0.90
CA ALA A 20 -9.97 4.56 0.51
C ALA A 20 -10.07 3.07 0.16
N LEU A 21 -9.11 2.54 -0.61
CA LEU A 21 -9.04 1.12 -0.96
C LEU A 21 -8.91 0.23 0.29
N LEU A 22 -8.02 0.57 1.21
CA LEU A 22 -7.82 -0.18 2.46
C LEU A 22 -9.09 -0.21 3.32
N LYS A 23 -9.82 0.90 3.39
CA LYS A 23 -11.11 0.97 4.10
C LYS A 23 -12.17 0.06 3.45
N ALA A 24 -12.24 0.04 2.13
CA ALA A 24 -13.18 -0.82 1.41
C ALA A 24 -12.87 -2.31 1.67
N LEU A 25 -11.62 -2.72 1.50
CA LEU A 25 -11.18 -4.11 1.75
C LEU A 25 -11.45 -4.56 3.20
N LEU A 26 -11.21 -3.70 4.18
CA LEU A 26 -11.51 -4.00 5.58
C LEU A 26 -13.01 -4.18 5.82
N GLY A 27 -13.84 -3.34 5.18
CA GLY A 27 -15.29 -3.45 5.21
C GLY A 27 -15.78 -4.79 4.64
N ASP A 28 -15.26 -5.18 3.48
CA ASP A 28 -15.62 -6.43 2.80
C ASP A 28 -15.24 -7.64 3.66
N ILE A 29 -14.01 -7.69 4.18
CA ILE A 29 -13.53 -8.75 5.08
C ILE A 29 -14.42 -8.85 6.33
N THR A 30 -14.75 -7.72 6.95
CA THR A 30 -15.58 -7.70 8.16
C THR A 30 -16.99 -8.18 7.86
N SER A 31 -17.58 -7.74 6.75
CA SER A 31 -18.93 -8.14 6.34
C SER A 31 -19.02 -9.65 6.07
N VAL A 32 -18.04 -10.22 5.37
CA VAL A 32 -17.99 -11.67 5.10
C VAL A 32 -17.83 -12.46 6.39
N ASN A 33 -16.99 -11.98 7.33
CA ASN A 33 -16.78 -12.66 8.60
C ASN A 33 -18.04 -12.63 9.49
N VAL A 34 -18.77 -11.50 9.53
CA VAL A 34 -20.05 -11.39 10.25
C VAL A 34 -21.11 -12.30 9.62
N ALA A 35 -21.25 -12.29 8.29
CA ALA A 35 -22.20 -13.15 7.59
C ALA A 35 -21.93 -14.65 7.85
N ARG A 36 -20.66 -15.03 7.94
CA ARG A 36 -20.26 -16.38 8.34
C ARG A 36 -20.67 -16.71 9.76
N GLN A 37 -20.36 -15.84 10.73
CA GLN A 37 -20.71 -16.06 12.14
C GLN A 37 -22.22 -16.24 12.35
N ASP A 38 -23.05 -15.49 11.60
CA ASP A 38 -24.51 -15.60 11.66
C ASP A 38 -25.06 -16.87 10.96
N ALA A 39 -24.36 -17.41 9.96
CA ALA A 39 -24.75 -18.63 9.24
C ALA A 39 -24.26 -19.93 9.92
N ASN A 40 -23.32 -19.84 10.86
CA ASN A 40 -22.54 -20.93 11.45
C ASN A 40 -23.27 -21.82 12.48
N VAL A 41 -24.59 -22.06 12.34
CA VAL A 41 -25.31 -22.98 13.25
C VAL A 41 -25.15 -24.45 12.82
N ASP A 42 -24.67 -24.73 11.60
CA ASP A 42 -24.36 -26.08 11.11
C ASP A 42 -23.30 -26.06 9.97
N ASP A 43 -22.02 -25.95 10.34
CA ASP A 43 -20.84 -25.79 9.45
C ASP A 43 -20.45 -27.08 8.70
N GLU A 44 -21.06 -28.23 9.02
CA GLU A 44 -20.70 -29.53 8.43
C GLU A 44 -21.15 -29.71 6.96
N HIS A 45 -21.96 -28.77 6.44
CA HIS A 45 -22.56 -28.88 5.11
C HIS A 45 -22.29 -27.69 4.17
N ASP A 46 -21.35 -26.79 4.49
CA ASP A 46 -20.98 -25.68 3.59
C ASP A 46 -19.73 -25.99 2.73
N PRO A 47 -19.89 -26.52 1.49
CA PRO A 47 -18.77 -26.72 0.58
C PRO A 47 -18.09 -25.39 0.18
N GLU A 48 -18.79 -24.25 0.26
CA GLU A 48 -18.27 -22.93 -0.10
C GLU A 48 -17.40 -22.31 1.01
N GLY A 49 -17.41 -22.87 2.22
CA GLY A 49 -16.56 -22.44 3.33
C GLY A 49 -15.06 -22.44 3.00
N SER A 50 -14.63 -23.40 2.17
CA SER A 50 -13.25 -23.49 1.67
C SER A 50 -12.91 -22.38 0.66
N THR A 51 -13.83 -22.08 -0.27
CA THR A 51 -13.71 -21.01 -1.28
C THR A 51 -13.63 -19.64 -0.61
N ILE A 52 -14.54 -19.35 0.31
CA ILE A 52 -14.60 -18.04 0.97
C ILE A 52 -13.38 -17.83 1.89
N ALA A 53 -12.83 -18.90 2.49
CA ALA A 53 -11.58 -18.79 3.27
C ALA A 53 -10.38 -18.43 2.37
N PHE A 54 -10.33 -19.00 1.16
CA PHE A 54 -9.32 -18.65 0.17
C PHE A 54 -9.47 -17.19 -0.32
N GLU A 55 -10.69 -16.72 -0.58
CA GLU A 55 -10.96 -15.33 -0.95
C GLU A 55 -10.56 -14.34 0.14
N LEU A 56 -10.86 -14.63 1.41
CA LEU A 56 -10.42 -13.81 2.55
C LEU A 56 -8.90 -13.76 2.68
N SER A 57 -8.21 -14.87 2.42
CA SER A 57 -6.74 -14.92 2.39
C SER A 57 -6.17 -14.01 1.29
N GLN A 58 -6.75 -14.06 0.08
CA GLN A 58 -6.36 -13.17 -1.01
C GLN A 58 -6.60 -11.69 -0.69
N ALA A 59 -7.77 -11.36 -0.12
CA ALA A 59 -8.10 -9.99 0.28
C ALA A 59 -7.14 -9.48 1.37
N SER A 60 -6.78 -10.32 2.34
CA SER A 60 -5.82 -10.00 3.40
C SER A 60 -4.42 -9.77 2.85
N ALA A 61 -3.96 -10.57 1.89
CA ALA A 61 -2.66 -10.39 1.25
C ALA A 61 -2.59 -9.06 0.46
N LEU A 62 -3.65 -8.73 -0.27
CA LEU A 62 -3.75 -7.44 -0.99
C LEU A 62 -3.77 -6.25 -0.03
N MET A 63 -4.43 -6.39 1.12
CA MET A 63 -4.45 -5.37 2.16
C MET A 63 -3.04 -5.10 2.70
N GLU A 64 -2.27 -6.15 3.03
CA GLU A 64 -0.91 -5.98 3.54
C GLU A 64 0.02 -5.34 2.51
N GLN A 65 -0.05 -5.78 1.24
CA GLN A 65 0.72 -5.15 0.16
C GLN A 65 0.35 -3.66 -0.01
N SER A 66 -0.93 -3.33 0.10
CA SER A 66 -1.42 -1.96 0.00
C SER A 66 -0.96 -1.10 1.17
N ARG A 67 -0.88 -1.67 2.38
CA ARG A 67 -0.36 -1.02 3.59
C ARG A 67 1.12 -0.67 3.46
N VAL A 68 1.94 -1.62 3.02
CA VAL A 68 3.37 -1.38 2.74
C VAL A 68 3.55 -0.26 1.70
N GLY A 69 2.71 -0.24 0.66
CA GLY A 69 2.74 0.84 -0.33
C GLY A 69 2.34 2.22 0.24
N LEU A 70 1.43 2.26 1.21
CA LEU A 70 1.03 3.49 1.91
C LEU A 70 2.19 4.03 2.77
N GLU A 71 2.85 3.17 3.53
CA GLU A 71 4.02 3.54 4.35
C GLU A 71 5.14 4.14 3.49
N GLN A 72 5.37 3.60 2.29
CA GLN A 72 6.36 4.15 1.35
C GLN A 72 5.98 5.57 0.86
N ILE A 73 4.69 5.83 0.63
CA ILE A 73 4.18 7.15 0.22
C ILE A 73 4.30 8.15 1.37
N GLU A 74 3.98 7.75 2.60
CA GLU A 74 4.16 8.59 3.78
C GLU A 74 5.64 8.93 4.02
N ALA A 75 6.53 7.95 3.89
CA ALA A 75 7.98 8.18 3.95
C ALA A 75 8.48 9.09 2.81
N ALA A 76 7.87 9.03 1.63
CA ALA A 76 8.15 9.94 0.53
C ALA A 76 7.69 11.38 0.84
N LEU A 77 6.49 11.56 1.38
CA LEU A 77 5.97 12.85 1.82
C LEU A 77 6.82 13.47 2.93
N LEU A 78 7.26 12.68 3.90
CA LEU A 78 8.15 13.15 4.97
C LEU A 78 9.50 13.63 4.42
N ARG A 79 10.05 12.92 3.42
CA ARG A 79 11.27 13.38 2.72
C ARG A 79 11.04 14.69 1.95
N ILE A 80 9.85 14.92 1.39
CA ILE A 80 9.50 16.20 0.76
C ILE A 80 9.45 17.31 1.81
N ALA A 81 8.82 17.05 2.96
CA ALA A 81 8.74 18.01 4.06
C ALA A 81 10.12 18.40 4.61
N ASN A 82 11.01 17.41 4.73
CA ASN A 82 12.39 17.60 5.19
C ASN A 82 13.35 18.12 4.09
N GLY A 83 12.85 18.37 2.88
CA GLY A 83 13.67 18.83 1.76
C GLY A 83 14.67 17.81 1.22
N SER A 84 14.61 16.55 1.66
CA SER A 84 15.50 15.45 1.26
C SER A 84 14.92 14.54 0.17
N TYR A 85 13.77 14.91 -0.39
CA TYR A 85 13.14 14.14 -1.45
C TYR A 85 14.01 14.08 -2.71
N GLY A 86 14.28 12.86 -3.19
CA GLY A 86 15.23 12.61 -4.28
C GLY A 86 16.69 12.44 -3.84
N LEU A 87 17.00 12.61 -2.53
CA LEU A 87 18.27 12.20 -1.95
C LEU A 87 18.18 10.73 -1.54
N CYS A 88 19.03 9.91 -2.12
CA CYS A 88 19.18 8.52 -1.71
C CYS A 88 19.78 8.49 -0.30
N ALA A 89 19.05 7.92 0.68
CA ALA A 89 19.49 7.81 2.08
C ALA A 89 20.77 6.97 2.26
N VAL A 90 21.06 6.07 1.31
CA VAL A 90 22.29 5.23 1.25
C VAL A 90 23.46 6.00 0.60
N CYS A 91 23.18 7.03 -0.20
CA CYS A 91 24.14 7.68 -1.07
C CYS A 91 24.77 8.94 -0.44
N ALA A 92 24.57 9.18 0.86
CA ALA A 92 25.16 10.29 1.60
C ALA A 92 26.69 10.17 1.80
N SER A 93 27.35 9.27 1.07
CA SER A 93 28.81 9.16 0.99
C SER A 93 29.33 10.08 -0.15
N PRO A 94 30.37 10.91 0.07
CA PRO A 94 30.64 12.11 -0.76
C PRO A 94 31.09 11.87 -2.23
N SER A 95 31.18 10.64 -2.71
CA SER A 95 31.97 10.31 -3.90
C SER A 95 31.19 9.82 -5.13
N ARG A 96 29.85 9.86 -5.14
CA ARG A 96 29.11 9.45 -6.36
C ARG A 96 27.92 10.36 -6.65
N ARG A 97 28.16 11.37 -7.50
CA ARG A 97 27.14 12.24 -8.09
C ARG A 97 26.39 11.43 -9.16
N VAL A 98 25.40 10.64 -8.75
CA VAL A 98 24.48 10.00 -9.71
C VAL A 98 23.45 11.03 -10.16
N ALA A 99 23.66 11.56 -11.36
CA ALA A 99 22.63 12.27 -12.08
C ALA A 99 21.47 11.28 -12.32
N TRP A 100 20.32 11.52 -11.69
CA TRP A 100 19.08 10.83 -12.01
C TRP A 100 18.74 11.14 -13.48
N ARG A 101 19.19 10.28 -14.40
CA ARG A 101 18.74 10.31 -15.79
C ARG A 101 17.31 9.77 -15.79
N GLN A 102 16.40 10.62 -16.24
CA GLN A 102 14.99 10.32 -16.43
C GLN A 102 14.82 9.00 -17.19
N GLY A 103 14.00 8.10 -16.62
CA GLY A 103 13.52 6.89 -17.28
C GLY A 103 14.28 5.62 -16.89
N LEU A 104 13.75 4.87 -15.92
CA LEU A 104 13.58 3.40 -15.95
C LEU A 104 13.24 2.88 -14.54
N GLY A 105 12.05 2.26 -14.45
CA GLY A 105 11.73 1.12 -13.59
C GLY A 105 12.26 1.13 -12.17
N LEU A 106 11.43 1.64 -11.25
CA LEU A 106 11.60 1.52 -9.81
C LEU A 106 11.55 0.03 -9.39
N ARG A 107 12.71 -0.62 -9.27
CA ARG A 107 12.90 -1.80 -8.41
C ARG A 107 13.31 -1.29 -7.04
N ILE A 108 12.37 -1.30 -6.10
CA ILE A 108 12.66 -1.24 -4.67
C ILE A 108 12.73 -2.69 -4.20
N ALA A 109 13.92 -3.06 -3.71
CA ALA A 109 14.14 -4.22 -2.86
C ALA A 109 13.76 -3.87 -1.41
#